data_AF-A0A560VLG7-F1
#
_entry.id   AF-A0A560VLG7-F1
#
_cell.length_a   1.000
_cell.length_b   1.000
_cell.length_c   1.000
_cell.angle_alpha   90.00
_cell.angle_beta   90.00
_cell.angle_gamma   90.00
#
_symmetry.space_group_name_H-M   'P 1'
#
loop_
_entity.id
_entity.type
_entity.pdbx_description
1 polymer ?
#
loop_
_entity_poly.entity_id
_entity_poly.type
_entity_poly.pdbx_seq_one_letter_code
_entity_poly.pdbx_strand_id
1 'polypeptide(L)'
;MSIAKSAGVAACATFCMQFAMAVTPGHIFNAYVPDTSNPNFEITDIVFPITVLNDIAKTGYYFAQDYGFKGSDGEAYTGLQPHTDGTADVRFSNFSGAAKVVDTTHCGSGADNGPGVTCGTKIPYKANVTYNFHVYRDTVDKTVWIGTVEDTSTHTVYPIGSYRVPESYGGIVHTHDSSNSLGRSFVEYYLGLENCAALPTAEVVFGAPVAANGDRIVNGTPWYTSSACPSSDYVYSSDVNQRGDLHIKIEAAH
;
A
#
# COMPACT_ATOMS: atom_id res chain seq x y z
N MET A 1 0.32 -74.11 -36.80
CA MET A 1 1.38 -73.09 -36.71
C MET A 1 1.04 -71.95 -37.66
N SER A 2 1.18 -70.67 -37.35
CA SER A 2 0.93 -69.88 -36.15
C SER A 2 0.61 -68.48 -36.70
N ILE A 3 -0.46 -67.87 -36.19
CA ILE A 3 -0.98 -66.56 -36.61
C ILE A 3 -0.15 -65.47 -35.93
N ALA A 4 0.40 -64.52 -36.68
CA ALA A 4 0.98 -63.30 -36.12
C ALA A 4 0.01 -62.13 -36.33
N LYS A 5 -0.58 -61.68 -35.22
CA LYS A 5 -1.45 -60.51 -35.12
C LYS A 5 -0.62 -59.22 -35.20
N SER A 6 -1.07 -58.26 -36.00
CA SER A 6 -0.63 -56.88 -35.97
C SER A 6 -1.08 -56.21 -34.66
N ALA A 7 -0.13 -55.71 -33.87
CA ALA A 7 -0.40 -54.89 -32.71
C ALA A 7 -0.46 -53.41 -33.16
N GLY A 8 -1.66 -52.83 -33.11
CA GLY A 8 -1.85 -51.39 -33.22
C GLY A 8 -1.38 -50.71 -31.92
N VAL A 9 -0.43 -49.79 -32.04
CA VAL A 9 -0.02 -48.92 -30.94
C VAL A 9 -1.10 -47.83 -30.80
N ALA A 10 -1.92 -47.93 -29.76
CA ALA A 10 -2.81 -46.86 -29.35
C ALA A 10 -1.96 -45.74 -28.71
N ALA A 11 -1.88 -44.59 -29.38
CA ALA A 11 -1.33 -43.38 -28.79
C ALA A 11 -2.31 -42.89 -27.71
N CYS A 12 -1.97 -43.12 -26.45
CA CYS A 12 -2.67 -42.52 -25.32
C CYS A 12 -2.31 -41.03 -25.30
N ALA A 13 -3.25 -40.18 -25.74
CA ALA A 13 -3.11 -38.74 -25.60
C ALA A 13 -3.19 -38.39 -24.12
N THR A 14 -2.04 -38.22 -23.48
CA THR A 14 -1.92 -37.67 -22.13
C THR A 14 -2.47 -36.24 -22.14
N PHE A 15 -3.70 -36.07 -21.66
CA PHE A 15 -4.24 -34.76 -21.30
C PHE A 15 -3.40 -34.23 -20.12
N CYS A 16 -2.36 -33.44 -20.40
CA CYS A 16 -1.77 -32.59 -19.38
C CYS A 16 -2.83 -31.53 -19.03
N MET A 17 -3.58 -31.74 -17.95
CA MET A 17 -4.25 -30.63 -17.28
C MET A 17 -3.15 -29.67 -16.81
N GLN A 18 -2.96 -28.59 -17.57
CA GLN A 18 -2.20 -27.44 -17.08
C GLN A 18 -3.03 -26.84 -15.95
N PHE A 19 -2.67 -27.14 -14.71
CA PHE A 19 -3.13 -26.34 -13.59
C PHE A 19 -2.49 -24.96 -13.75
N ALA A 20 -3.31 -23.95 -14.09
CA ALA A 20 -2.88 -22.57 -13.98
C ALA A 20 -2.51 -22.33 -12.52
N MET A 21 -1.23 -22.06 -12.27
CA MET A 21 -0.78 -21.74 -10.92
C MET A 21 -1.32 -20.35 -10.56
N ALA A 22 -2.01 -20.25 -9.42
CA ALA A 22 -2.51 -18.98 -8.95
C ALA A 22 -1.35 -17.99 -8.75
N VAL A 23 -1.51 -16.76 -9.25
CA VAL A 23 -0.55 -15.67 -9.12
C VAL A 23 -1.00 -14.75 -8.00
N THR A 24 -0.09 -14.33 -7.12
CA THR A 24 -0.34 -13.21 -6.19
C THR A 24 0.38 -11.99 -6.75
N PRO A 25 -0.35 -10.99 -7.28
CA PRO A 25 0.26 -9.83 -7.95
C PRO A 25 1.13 -8.94 -7.06
N GLY A 26 0.96 -8.96 -5.73
CA GLY A 26 1.78 -8.16 -4.83
C GLY A 26 1.76 -6.66 -5.17
N HIS A 27 2.89 -5.97 -5.00
CA HIS A 27 3.04 -4.56 -5.39
C HIS A 27 2.90 -4.40 -6.92
N ILE A 28 1.74 -3.90 -7.35
CA ILE A 28 1.39 -3.69 -8.77
C ILE A 28 1.86 -2.32 -9.24
N PHE A 29 1.86 -1.33 -8.35
CA PHE A 29 2.22 0.03 -8.71
C PHE A 29 2.92 0.73 -7.55
N ASN A 30 3.96 1.47 -7.87
CA ASN A 30 4.64 2.40 -6.97
C ASN A 30 4.74 3.76 -7.67
N ALA A 31 4.50 4.84 -6.94
CA ALA A 31 4.78 6.18 -7.38
C ALA A 31 5.27 7.04 -6.24
N TYR A 32 6.16 7.96 -6.59
CA TYR A 32 6.88 8.77 -5.64
C TYR A 32 6.47 10.23 -5.79
N VAL A 33 6.27 10.92 -4.67
CA VAL A 33 6.10 12.37 -4.66
C VAL A 33 7.43 12.96 -4.17
N PRO A 34 8.33 13.40 -5.05
CA PRO A 34 9.65 13.82 -4.59
C PRO A 34 9.50 15.05 -3.71
N ASP A 35 10.22 15.14 -2.60
CA ASP A 35 10.42 16.39 -1.88
C ASP A 35 11.89 16.72 -1.97
N THR A 36 12.17 17.85 -2.60
CA THR A 36 13.53 18.36 -2.79
C THR A 36 13.84 19.50 -1.81
N SER A 37 12.96 19.76 -0.84
CA SER A 37 13.23 20.68 0.25
C SER A 37 14.13 20.01 1.31
N ASN A 38 14.85 20.87 2.03
CA ASN A 38 15.96 20.58 2.94
C ASN A 38 16.02 19.13 3.51
N PRO A 39 17.07 18.33 3.26
CA PRO A 39 17.22 16.97 3.79
C PRO A 39 17.34 16.91 5.33
N ASN A 40 17.38 18.06 6.00
CA ASN A 40 17.30 18.20 7.46
C ASN A 40 15.89 18.53 7.96
N PHE A 41 14.89 18.62 7.07
CA PHE A 41 13.50 18.83 7.46
C PHE A 41 12.93 17.49 7.93
N GLU A 42 12.69 17.42 9.24
CA GLU A 42 12.12 16.26 9.91
C GLU A 42 10.65 16.53 10.16
N ILE A 43 9.78 15.80 9.45
CA ILE A 43 8.34 15.98 9.57
C ILE A 43 7.87 15.22 10.80
N THR A 44 7.17 15.90 11.72
CA THR A 44 6.63 15.26 12.94
C THR A 44 5.12 15.06 12.89
N ASP A 45 4.48 15.55 11.83
CA ASP A 45 3.03 15.58 11.66
C ASP A 45 2.74 15.71 10.16
N ILE A 46 2.07 14.70 9.60
CA ILE A 46 1.80 14.58 8.17
C ILE A 46 0.47 13.87 7.92
N VAL A 47 -0.26 14.35 6.92
CA VAL A 47 -1.50 13.75 6.42
C VAL A 47 -1.27 13.16 5.03
N PHE A 48 -1.72 11.93 4.83
CA PHE A 48 -1.72 11.20 3.56
C PHE A 48 -3.17 11.01 3.08
N PRO A 49 -3.67 11.84 2.16
CA PRO A 49 -5.03 11.69 1.64
C PRO A 49 -5.12 10.52 0.65
N ILE A 50 -6.14 9.67 0.77
CA ILE A 50 -6.42 8.57 -0.16
C ILE A 50 -7.90 8.59 -0.55
N THR A 51 -8.20 8.57 -1.84
CA THR A 51 -9.57 8.50 -2.36
C THR A 51 -9.68 7.37 -3.37
N VAL A 52 -10.48 6.35 -3.09
CA VAL A 52 -10.78 5.28 -4.05
C VAL A 52 -12.01 5.71 -4.86
N LEU A 53 -11.86 5.93 -6.18
CA LEU A 53 -12.85 6.64 -7.01
C LEU A 53 -14.00 5.76 -7.50
N ASN A 54 -13.82 4.46 -7.53
CA ASN A 54 -14.87 3.55 -7.97
C ASN A 54 -15.34 2.71 -6.79
N ASP A 55 -16.59 2.25 -6.84
CA ASP A 55 -17.15 1.28 -5.87
C ASP A 55 -16.57 -0.13 -6.10
N ILE A 56 -15.27 -0.16 -6.35
CA ILE A 56 -14.45 -1.36 -6.40
C ILE A 56 -14.09 -1.67 -4.96
N ALA A 57 -15.10 -1.75 -4.10
CA ALA A 57 -15.08 -2.47 -2.86
C ALA A 57 -14.91 -3.97 -3.20
N LYS A 58 -13.80 -4.32 -3.84
CA LYS A 58 -13.40 -5.68 -4.13
C LYS A 58 -12.25 -5.97 -3.18
N THR A 59 -12.51 -6.88 -2.25
CA THR A 59 -11.51 -7.40 -1.33
C THR A 59 -10.27 -7.81 -2.12
N GLY A 60 -9.10 -7.50 -1.59
CA GLY A 60 -7.82 -7.90 -2.17
C GLY A 60 -6.91 -6.75 -2.56
N TYR A 61 -7.41 -5.53 -2.67
CA TYR A 61 -6.57 -4.35 -2.85
C TYR A 61 -6.12 -3.74 -1.53
N TYR A 62 -4.87 -3.31 -1.50
CA TYR A 62 -4.32 -2.43 -0.49
C TYR A 62 -3.81 -1.15 -1.14
N PHE A 63 -4.32 0.00 -0.69
CA PHE A 63 -3.91 1.33 -1.13
C PHE A 63 -3.21 2.02 0.02
N ALA A 64 -1.93 2.37 -0.16
CA ALA A 64 -1.13 2.87 0.93
C ALA A 64 -0.07 3.87 0.48
N GLN A 65 0.40 4.64 1.45
CA GLN A 65 1.58 5.49 1.33
C GLN A 65 2.59 5.07 2.39
N ASP A 66 3.83 4.84 1.97
CA ASP A 66 4.94 4.59 2.89
C ASP A 66 5.75 5.86 3.20
N TYR A 67 6.62 5.75 4.19
CA TYR A 67 7.53 6.79 4.65
C TYR A 67 8.66 6.17 5.49
N GLY A 68 9.75 6.91 5.68
CA GLY A 68 10.87 6.51 6.53
C GLY A 68 10.96 7.34 7.81
N PHE A 69 11.69 6.83 8.79
CA PHE A 69 12.17 7.62 9.94
C PHE A 69 13.68 7.83 9.83
N LYS A 70 14.17 9.02 10.18
CA LYS A 70 15.59 9.32 10.08
C LYS A 70 16.39 8.43 11.01
N GLY A 71 17.40 7.75 10.46
CA GLY A 71 18.23 6.82 11.22
C GLY A 71 17.54 5.49 11.55
N SER A 72 16.40 5.20 10.93
CA SER A 72 15.73 3.91 11.04
C SER A 72 16.33 2.85 10.12
N ASP A 73 16.14 1.60 10.51
CA ASP A 73 16.50 0.38 9.77
C ASP A 73 15.31 -0.22 9.00
N GLY A 74 14.16 0.47 8.97
CA GLY A 74 12.96 0.00 8.29
C GLY A 74 12.06 1.13 7.80
N GLU A 75 11.18 0.79 6.87
CA GLU A 75 10.12 1.67 6.37
C GLU A 75 8.87 1.59 7.26
N ALA A 76 7.93 2.48 7.04
CA ALA A 76 6.62 2.45 7.67
C ALA A 76 5.55 2.83 6.63
N TYR A 77 4.32 2.38 6.81
CA TYR A 77 3.22 2.74 5.91
C TYR A 77 1.94 3.06 6.65
N THR A 78 1.01 3.68 5.92
CA THR A 78 -0.39 3.73 6.30
C THR A 78 -1.31 3.68 5.09
N GLY A 79 -2.50 3.10 5.24
CA GLY A 79 -3.42 2.91 4.12
C GLY A 79 -4.69 2.15 4.48
N LEU A 80 -5.48 1.78 3.45
CA LEU A 80 -6.71 1.02 3.60
C LEU A 80 -6.88 -0.15 2.63
N GLN A 81 -7.62 -1.16 3.10
CA GLN A 81 -8.06 -2.35 2.37
C GLN A 81 -9.60 -2.36 2.35
N PRO A 82 -10.24 -1.87 1.26
CA PRO A 82 -11.69 -1.92 1.12
C PRO A 82 -12.27 -3.33 1.08
N HIS A 83 -13.45 -3.50 1.67
CA HIS A 83 -14.23 -4.75 1.65
C HIS A 83 -15.61 -4.56 1.03
N THR A 84 -16.15 -5.63 0.48
CA THR A 84 -17.49 -5.66 -0.14
C THR A 84 -18.64 -5.37 0.84
N ASP A 85 -18.40 -5.46 2.14
CA ASP A 85 -19.42 -5.27 3.19
C ASP A 85 -19.57 -3.80 3.61
N GLY A 86 -18.96 -2.86 2.89
CA GLY A 86 -18.98 -1.44 3.21
C GLY A 86 -18.06 -1.07 4.37
N THR A 87 -17.06 -1.90 4.66
CA THR A 87 -15.99 -1.60 5.61
C THR A 87 -14.63 -1.54 4.93
N ALA A 88 -13.63 -0.98 5.61
CA ALA A 88 -12.24 -1.10 5.22
C ALA A 88 -11.39 -1.45 6.45
N ASP A 89 -10.40 -2.31 6.28
CA ASP A 89 -9.33 -2.44 7.27
C ASP A 89 -8.29 -1.36 6.99
N VAL A 90 -8.00 -0.54 7.99
CA VAL A 90 -6.96 0.48 7.92
C VAL A 90 -5.72 0.02 8.67
N ARG A 91 -4.55 0.36 8.13
CA ARG A 91 -3.26 -0.12 8.63
C ARG A 91 -2.32 1.04 8.90
N PHE A 92 -1.48 0.84 9.91
CA PHE A 92 -0.38 1.72 10.28
C PHE A 92 0.75 0.83 10.81
N SER A 93 1.78 0.64 10.00
CA SER A 93 2.84 -0.35 10.27
C SER A 93 4.22 0.29 10.22
N ASN A 94 5.15 -0.29 10.98
CA ASN A 94 6.55 0.07 11.01
C ASN A 94 7.38 -1.22 10.96
N PHE A 95 8.32 -1.30 10.03
CA PHE A 95 9.12 -2.50 9.74
C PHE A 95 10.46 -2.54 10.48
N SER A 96 10.75 -1.53 11.33
CA SER A 96 11.93 -1.52 12.18
C SER A 96 11.86 -2.62 13.24
N GLY A 97 12.91 -3.44 13.35
CA GLY A 97 13.02 -4.42 14.44
C GLY A 97 13.10 -3.78 15.83
N ALA A 98 13.43 -2.49 15.88
CA ALA A 98 13.52 -1.72 17.11
C ALA A 98 12.18 -1.11 17.55
N ALA A 99 11.17 -1.07 16.68
CA ALA A 99 9.83 -0.60 17.03
C ALA A 99 9.18 -1.47 18.13
N LYS A 100 8.32 -0.85 18.95
CA LYS A 100 7.63 -1.49 20.07
C LYS A 100 6.16 -1.10 20.13
N VAL A 101 5.30 -2.06 20.44
CA VAL A 101 3.87 -1.83 20.68
C VAL A 101 3.69 -0.90 21.88
N VAL A 102 2.84 0.12 21.72
CA VAL A 102 2.37 1.00 22.80
C VAL A 102 0.88 0.79 23.02
N ASP A 103 0.12 0.82 21.93
CA ASP A 103 -1.30 0.51 21.94
C ASP A 103 -1.55 -1.00 21.75
N THR A 104 -1.72 -1.73 22.85
CA THR A 104 -2.01 -3.17 22.81
C THR A 104 -3.42 -3.51 22.36
N THR A 105 -4.30 -2.52 22.19
CA THR A 105 -5.67 -2.74 21.70
C THR A 105 -5.70 -2.82 20.19
N HIS A 106 -4.94 -1.96 19.50
CA HIS A 106 -4.96 -1.91 18.03
C HIS A 106 -3.70 -2.47 17.37
N CYS A 107 -2.61 -2.69 18.13
CA CYS A 107 -1.31 -3.06 17.57
C CYS A 107 -0.79 -4.41 18.07
N GLY A 108 -0.06 -5.09 17.20
CA GLY A 108 0.67 -6.31 17.49
C GLY A 108 2.12 -6.23 17.03
N SER A 109 2.96 -7.10 17.57
CA SER A 109 4.35 -7.25 17.14
C SER A 109 4.43 -7.90 15.76
N GLY A 110 5.36 -7.42 14.93
CA GLY A 110 5.62 -7.87 13.58
C GLY A 110 4.96 -7.01 12.50
N ALA A 111 5.57 -6.99 11.31
CA ALA A 111 5.03 -6.36 10.11
C ALA A 111 5.24 -7.30 8.91
N ASP A 112 4.14 -7.72 8.28
CA ASP A 112 4.10 -8.68 7.17
C ASP A 112 4.94 -9.95 7.38
N ASN A 113 4.79 -10.56 8.57
CA ASN A 113 5.57 -11.72 9.07
C ASN A 113 7.06 -11.44 9.35
N GLY A 114 7.50 -10.20 9.20
CA GLY A 114 8.84 -9.73 9.55
C GLY A 114 8.89 -8.99 10.90
N PRO A 115 10.06 -8.41 11.24
CA PRO A 115 10.20 -7.51 12.38
C PRO A 115 9.30 -6.28 12.25
N GLY A 116 8.96 -5.64 13.38
CA GLY A 116 8.18 -4.42 13.35
C GLY A 116 7.00 -4.39 14.32
N VAL A 117 6.08 -3.49 14.02
CA VAL A 117 4.78 -3.33 14.66
C VAL A 117 3.74 -3.06 13.59
N THR A 118 2.60 -3.73 13.67
CA THR A 118 1.43 -3.46 12.83
C THR A 118 0.27 -3.05 13.71
N CYS A 119 -0.30 -1.90 13.44
CA CYS A 119 -1.54 -1.42 14.00
C CYS A 119 -2.66 -1.50 12.96
N GLY A 120 -3.89 -1.70 13.40
CA GLY A 120 -5.04 -1.62 12.51
C GLY A 120 -6.38 -1.56 13.22
N THR A 121 -7.35 -1.01 12.50
CA THR A 121 -8.75 -1.03 12.91
C THR A 121 -9.65 -1.23 11.69
N LYS A 122 -10.90 -1.61 11.90
CA LYS A 122 -11.91 -1.70 10.85
C LYS A 122 -12.84 -0.49 10.94
N ILE A 123 -13.04 0.21 9.83
CA ILE A 123 -13.88 1.41 9.75
C ILE A 123 -15.03 1.22 8.75
N PRO A 124 -16.13 1.98 8.89
CA PRO A 124 -17.07 2.18 7.79
C PRO A 124 -16.34 2.76 6.58
N TYR A 125 -16.71 2.31 5.38
CA TYR A 125 -16.07 2.71 4.14
C TYR A 125 -17.09 3.01 3.04
N LYS A 126 -16.72 3.97 2.20
CA LYS A 126 -17.45 4.38 1.01
C LYS A 126 -16.46 4.84 -0.05
N ALA A 127 -16.65 4.39 -1.28
CA ALA A 127 -15.94 4.93 -2.43
C ALA A 127 -16.29 6.41 -2.68
N ASN A 128 -15.42 7.12 -3.40
CA ASN A 128 -15.51 8.56 -3.66
C ASN A 128 -15.46 9.43 -2.41
N VAL A 129 -14.99 8.88 -1.29
CA VAL A 129 -14.70 9.62 -0.05
C VAL A 129 -13.19 9.65 0.12
N THR A 130 -12.66 10.83 0.43
CA THR A 130 -11.27 10.97 0.83
C THR A 130 -11.12 10.56 2.28
N TYR A 131 -10.17 9.67 2.55
CA TYR A 131 -9.74 9.32 3.89
C TYR A 131 -8.38 9.95 4.14
N ASN A 132 -8.29 10.78 5.18
CA ASN A 132 -7.04 11.44 5.56
C ASN A 132 -6.32 10.59 6.61
N PHE A 133 -5.24 9.93 6.23
CA PHE A 133 -4.40 9.19 7.17
C PHE A 133 -3.42 10.15 7.82
N HIS A 134 -3.62 10.42 9.11
CA HIS A 134 -2.79 11.34 9.86
C HIS A 134 -1.80 10.56 10.71
N VAL A 135 -0.52 10.85 10.50
CA VAL A 135 0.60 10.29 11.24
C VAL A 135 1.31 11.43 11.96
N TYR A 136 1.38 11.35 13.29
CA TYR A 136 2.00 12.40 14.08
C TYR A 136 2.72 11.85 15.31
N ARG A 137 3.72 12.60 15.74
CA ARG A 137 4.51 12.32 16.94
C ARG A 137 3.76 12.82 18.16
N ASP A 138 3.74 12.01 19.22
CA ASP A 138 3.12 12.39 20.48
C ASP A 138 3.76 13.67 21.07
N THR A 139 2.93 14.47 21.74
CA THR A 139 3.37 15.76 22.26
C THR A 139 4.20 15.63 23.54
N VAL A 140 4.01 14.55 24.29
CA VAL A 140 4.63 14.27 25.60
C VAL A 140 5.81 13.29 25.43
N ASP A 141 5.58 12.12 24.82
CA ASP A 141 6.61 11.12 24.53
C ASP A 141 7.03 11.18 23.06
N LYS A 142 8.13 11.88 22.78
CA LYS A 142 8.64 12.09 21.40
C LYS A 142 9.07 10.80 20.69
N THR A 143 9.11 9.68 21.39
CA THR A 143 9.39 8.36 20.79
C THR A 143 8.13 7.66 20.30
N VAL A 144 6.93 8.17 20.63
CA VAL A 144 5.65 7.57 20.24
C VAL A 144 5.10 8.26 18.99
N TRP A 145 4.65 7.43 18.05
CA TRP A 145 3.98 7.84 16.83
C TRP A 145 2.57 7.27 16.80
N ILE A 146 1.62 8.10 16.37
CA ILE A 146 0.20 7.83 16.40
C ILE A 146 -0.32 7.88 14.97
N GLY A 147 -1.12 6.87 14.61
CA GLY A 147 -1.85 6.80 13.35
C GLY A 147 -3.35 6.94 13.57
N THR A 148 -3.98 7.84 12.83
CA THR A 148 -5.44 7.98 12.76
C THR A 148 -5.90 8.09 11.31
N VAL A 149 -7.18 7.83 11.06
CA VAL A 149 -7.81 8.07 9.76
C VAL A 149 -9.08 8.89 9.95
N GLU A 150 -9.23 9.96 9.18
CA GLU A 150 -10.45 10.76 9.13
C GLU A 150 -11.25 10.41 7.86
N ASP A 151 -12.53 10.08 8.03
CA ASP A 151 -13.51 10.14 6.94
C ASP A 151 -13.92 11.60 6.71
N THR A 152 -13.46 12.19 5.61
CA THR A 152 -13.71 13.62 5.30
C THR A 152 -15.17 13.95 5.02
N SER A 153 -16.01 12.96 4.74
CA SER A 153 -17.44 13.19 4.49
C SER A 153 -18.24 13.36 5.77
N THR A 154 -17.77 12.74 6.86
CA THR A 154 -18.41 12.81 8.18
C THR A 154 -17.58 13.55 9.23
N HIS A 155 -16.31 13.84 8.93
CA HIS A 155 -15.29 14.32 9.86
C HIS A 155 -15.07 13.40 11.07
N THR A 156 -15.42 12.12 10.92
CA THR A 156 -15.19 11.12 11.97
C THR A 156 -13.73 10.66 11.91
N VAL A 157 -13.04 10.76 13.05
CA VAL A 157 -11.66 10.29 13.20
C VAL A 157 -11.67 8.94 13.90
N TYR A 158 -11.00 7.96 13.30
CA TYR A 158 -10.82 6.62 13.85
C TYR A 158 -9.35 6.42 14.24
N PRO A 159 -9.06 5.94 15.48
CA PRO A 159 -7.71 5.56 15.85
C PRO A 159 -7.31 4.28 15.10
N ILE A 160 -6.14 4.30 14.46
CA ILE A 160 -5.54 3.10 13.86
C ILE A 160 -4.62 2.42 14.89
N GLY A 161 -3.90 3.23 15.68
CA GLY A 161 -3.08 2.75 16.80
C GLY A 161 -1.85 3.63 17.04
N SER A 162 -0.96 3.17 17.92
CA SER A 162 0.32 3.84 18.18
C SER A 162 1.44 2.86 18.52
N TYR A 163 2.65 3.22 18.10
CA TYR A 163 3.87 2.47 18.40
C TYR A 163 4.99 3.41 18.83
N ARG A 164 6.00 2.84 19.50
CA ARG A 164 7.22 3.53 19.90
C ARG A 164 8.37 3.16 18.97
N VAL A 165 9.18 4.15 18.62
CA VAL A 165 10.46 3.97 17.93
C VAL A 165 11.63 4.36 18.85
N PRO A 166 12.88 3.96 18.57
CA PRO A 166 14.04 4.44 19.33
C PRO A 166 14.18 5.97 19.36
N GLU A 167 14.69 6.51 20.47
CA GLU A 167 14.96 7.95 20.61
C GLU A 167 16.02 8.46 19.62
N SER A 168 16.88 7.57 19.12
CA SER A 168 17.83 7.88 18.06
C SER A 168 17.18 8.14 16.71
N TYR A 169 15.90 7.80 16.54
CA TYR A 169 15.18 8.07 15.29
C TYR A 169 14.69 9.52 15.27
N GLY A 170 14.93 10.19 14.15
CA GLY A 170 14.42 11.55 13.92
C GLY A 170 12.96 11.55 13.46
N GLY A 171 12.55 12.65 12.84
CA GLY A 171 11.23 12.76 12.20
C GLY A 171 11.07 11.85 11.00
N ILE A 172 9.88 11.93 10.42
CA ILE A 172 9.57 11.35 9.12
C ILE A 172 10.47 12.04 8.09
N VAL A 173 11.12 11.21 7.29
CA VAL A 173 12.02 11.60 6.21
C VAL A 173 11.79 10.70 5.00
N HIS A 174 12.52 10.99 3.93
CA HIS A 174 12.68 10.15 2.76
C HIS A 174 12.97 8.69 3.17
N THR A 175 12.36 7.74 2.47
CA THR A 175 12.51 6.30 2.66
C THR A 175 13.98 5.87 2.84
N HIS A 176 14.18 4.66 3.37
CA HIS A 176 15.50 4.10 3.67
C HIS A 176 16.40 3.89 2.43
N ASP A 177 15.87 4.05 1.21
CA ASP A 177 16.60 3.85 -0.03
C ASP A 177 17.27 5.14 -0.58
N SER A 178 18.19 4.98 -1.52
CA SER A 178 18.97 6.07 -2.11
C SER A 178 18.21 6.93 -3.15
N SER A 179 16.88 6.84 -3.28
CA SER A 179 16.11 7.37 -4.43
C SER A 179 15.54 8.79 -4.28
N ASN A 180 15.95 9.56 -3.27
CA ASN A 180 15.53 10.94 -2.95
C ASN A 180 14.02 11.25 -3.15
N SER A 181 13.12 10.37 -2.71
CA SER A 181 11.68 10.45 -2.94
C SER A 181 10.82 10.35 -1.66
N LEU A 182 10.20 11.44 -1.17
CA LEU A 182 9.29 11.36 -0.01
C LEU A 182 8.03 10.57 -0.35
N GLY A 183 7.86 9.44 0.34
CA GLY A 183 6.65 8.63 0.28
C GLY A 183 6.38 7.97 -1.06
N ARG A 184 6.35 6.64 -1.04
CA ARG A 184 5.87 5.83 -2.15
C ARG A 184 4.40 5.56 -1.91
N SER A 185 3.55 6.10 -2.79
CA SER A 185 2.20 5.60 -2.95
C SER A 185 2.26 4.27 -3.67
N PHE A 186 1.65 3.24 -3.09
CA PHE A 186 1.60 1.93 -3.70
C PHE A 186 0.21 1.32 -3.71
N VAL A 187 -0.02 0.51 -4.74
CA VAL A 187 -1.20 -0.33 -4.88
C VAL A 187 -0.74 -1.78 -4.91
N GLU A 188 -1.24 -2.57 -3.98
CA GLU A 188 -0.99 -4.00 -3.91
C GLU A 188 -2.29 -4.78 -4.09
N TYR A 189 -2.22 -5.89 -4.83
CA TYR A 189 -3.27 -6.92 -4.78
C TYR A 189 -2.72 -8.17 -4.10
N TYR A 190 -3.24 -8.46 -2.90
CA TYR A 190 -2.68 -9.48 -2.00
C TYR A 190 -3.43 -10.82 -2.05
N LEU A 191 -4.51 -10.92 -2.82
CA LEU A 191 -5.20 -12.19 -3.04
C LEU A 191 -4.64 -12.94 -4.25
N GLY A 192 -4.72 -14.27 -4.18
CA GLY A 192 -4.42 -15.12 -5.33
C GLY A 192 -5.44 -14.93 -6.45
N LEU A 193 -4.94 -14.80 -7.68
CA LEU A 193 -5.70 -14.76 -8.92
C LEU A 193 -5.36 -15.96 -9.78
N GLU A 194 -6.28 -16.35 -10.67
CA GLU A 194 -6.00 -17.39 -11.68
C GLU A 194 -4.84 -16.97 -12.60
N ASN A 195 -4.82 -15.69 -12.99
CA ASN A 195 -3.76 -15.07 -13.79
C ASN A 195 -3.86 -13.54 -13.67
N CYS A 196 -2.87 -12.81 -14.19
CA CYS A 196 -2.82 -11.35 -14.11
C CYS A 196 -3.93 -10.63 -14.89
N ALA A 197 -4.47 -11.23 -15.95
CA ALA A 197 -5.62 -10.67 -16.66
C ALA A 197 -6.92 -10.72 -15.83
N ALA A 198 -6.94 -11.51 -14.75
CA ALA A 198 -8.04 -11.55 -13.79
C ALA A 198 -7.94 -10.44 -12.71
N LEU A 199 -6.95 -9.54 -12.80
CA LEU A 199 -6.85 -8.38 -11.92
C LEU A 199 -8.14 -7.55 -12.02
N PRO A 200 -8.88 -7.37 -10.92
CA PRO A 200 -10.04 -6.50 -10.96
C PRO A 200 -9.59 -5.07 -11.23
N THR A 201 -10.37 -4.30 -12.00
CA THR A 201 -10.13 -2.85 -12.13
C THR A 201 -9.98 -2.22 -10.75
N ALA A 202 -9.14 -1.20 -10.61
CA ALA A 202 -9.05 -0.33 -9.43
C ALA A 202 -8.78 1.10 -9.87
N GLU A 203 -9.30 2.08 -9.13
CA GLU A 203 -9.06 3.50 -9.41
C GLU A 203 -8.92 4.26 -8.10
N VAL A 204 -7.82 4.98 -7.94
CA VAL A 204 -7.43 5.63 -6.68
C VAL A 204 -6.72 6.95 -6.97
N VAL A 205 -6.97 7.93 -6.09
CA VAL A 205 -6.22 9.17 -6.02
C VAL A 205 -5.46 9.18 -4.69
N PHE A 206 -4.14 9.22 -4.78
CA PHE A 206 -3.27 9.57 -3.67
C PHE A 206 -3.08 11.08 -3.68
N GLY A 207 -3.63 11.75 -2.66
CA GLY A 207 -3.38 13.18 -2.49
C GLY A 207 -1.92 13.43 -2.11
N ALA A 208 -1.40 14.57 -2.51
CA ALA A 208 -0.10 15.02 -2.02
C ALA A 208 -0.07 15.02 -0.49
N PRO A 209 0.99 14.50 0.16
CA PRO A 209 1.12 14.58 1.60
C PRO A 209 1.09 16.04 2.07
N VAL A 210 0.44 16.29 3.20
CA VAL A 210 0.26 17.64 3.76
C VAL A 210 0.89 17.68 5.14
N ALA A 211 1.87 18.57 5.35
CA ALA A 211 2.46 18.79 6.66
C ALA A 211 1.52 19.61 7.57
N ALA A 212 1.78 19.61 8.89
CA ALA A 212 0.99 20.37 9.86
C ALA A 212 0.81 21.87 9.56
N ASN A 213 1.77 22.49 8.87
CA ASN A 213 1.69 23.90 8.47
C ASN A 213 0.80 24.13 7.23
N GLY A 214 0.20 23.07 6.69
CA GLY A 214 -0.64 23.10 5.49
C GLY A 214 0.15 23.03 4.18
N ASP A 215 1.48 22.95 4.24
CA ASP A 215 2.30 22.83 3.04
C ASP A 215 2.10 21.46 2.41
N ARG A 216 1.80 21.47 1.12
CA ARG A 216 1.81 20.27 0.29
C ARG A 216 3.25 19.91 -0.02
N ILE A 217 3.63 18.70 0.35
CA ILE A 217 4.94 18.14 0.11
C ILE A 217 4.91 17.58 -1.32
N VAL A 218 5.18 18.45 -2.30
CA VAL A 218 5.21 18.09 -3.73
C VAL A 218 6.36 18.82 -4.39
N ASN A 219 7.37 18.08 -4.82
CA ASN A 219 8.48 18.65 -5.58
C ASN A 219 9.19 17.64 -6.49
N GLY A 220 8.49 17.14 -7.52
CA GLY A 220 9.12 16.45 -8.65
C GLY A 220 8.13 15.65 -9.49
N THR A 221 8.66 14.98 -10.52
CA THR A 221 7.87 14.12 -11.42
C THR A 221 7.82 12.70 -10.84
N PRO A 222 6.63 12.11 -10.64
CA PRO A 222 6.55 10.72 -10.23
C PRO A 222 7.18 9.77 -11.25
N TRP A 223 7.75 8.70 -10.75
CA TRP A 223 8.28 7.59 -11.54
C TRP A 223 7.64 6.29 -11.07
N TYR A 224 7.52 5.33 -11.99
CA TYR A 224 6.64 4.18 -11.82
C TYR A 224 7.40 2.86 -11.95
N THR A 225 7.11 1.93 -11.05
CA THR A 225 7.56 0.54 -11.18
C THR A 225 6.40 -0.41 -10.89
N SER A 226 6.27 -1.45 -11.71
CA SER A 226 5.28 -2.50 -11.56
C SER A 226 5.97 -3.85 -11.43
N SER A 227 5.67 -4.64 -10.39
CA SER A 227 6.63 -5.67 -9.95
C SER A 227 6.13 -7.11 -9.77
N ALA A 228 4.92 -7.52 -10.16
CA ALA A 228 4.63 -8.97 -10.22
C ALA A 228 3.70 -9.47 -11.33
N CYS A 229 2.94 -8.59 -11.98
CA CYS A 229 2.30 -8.91 -13.24
C CYS A 229 3.04 -8.18 -14.37
N PRO A 230 3.34 -8.82 -15.51
CA PRO A 230 3.94 -8.13 -16.65
C PRO A 230 2.94 -7.09 -17.19
N SER A 231 3.45 -5.94 -17.61
CA SER A 231 2.64 -4.84 -18.14
C SER A 231 1.86 -5.18 -19.42
N SER A 232 2.04 -6.40 -19.97
CA SER A 232 1.21 -6.94 -21.04
C SER A 232 -0.19 -7.38 -20.59
N ASP A 233 -0.38 -7.65 -19.29
CA ASP A 233 -1.57 -8.32 -18.78
C ASP A 233 -2.58 -7.35 -18.13
N TYR A 234 -2.16 -6.11 -17.88
CA TYR A 234 -2.99 -5.02 -17.36
C TYR A 234 -2.46 -3.68 -17.88
N VAL A 235 -3.39 -2.75 -18.11
CA VAL A 235 -3.12 -1.36 -18.40
C VAL A 235 -3.19 -0.59 -17.10
N TYR A 236 -2.15 0.17 -16.79
CA TYR A 236 -2.26 1.23 -15.80
C TYR A 236 -2.17 2.58 -16.50
N SER A 237 -3.01 3.52 -16.08
CA SER A 237 -2.86 4.93 -16.41
C SER A 237 -2.65 5.70 -15.14
N SER A 238 -1.77 6.69 -15.19
CA SER A 238 -1.59 7.61 -14.08
C SER A 238 -1.41 9.02 -14.58
N ASP A 239 -1.89 9.97 -13.80
CA ASP A 239 -1.72 11.39 -14.03
C ASP A 239 -1.52 12.12 -12.71
N VAL A 240 -0.84 13.26 -12.77
CA VAL A 240 -0.60 14.11 -11.61
C VAL A 240 -1.25 15.45 -11.91
N ASN A 241 -2.18 15.86 -11.06
CA ASN A 241 -2.83 17.15 -11.25
C ASN A 241 -1.93 18.30 -10.78
N GLN A 242 -2.35 19.55 -11.03
CA GLN A 242 -1.59 20.74 -10.63
C GLN A 242 -1.38 20.88 -9.11
N ARG A 243 -2.13 20.15 -8.30
CA ARG A 243 -1.96 20.13 -6.84
C ARG A 243 -0.93 19.08 -6.41
N GLY A 244 -0.49 18.20 -7.30
CA GLY A 244 0.37 17.06 -6.97
C GLY A 244 -0.41 15.83 -6.50
N ASP A 245 -1.73 15.79 -6.66
CA ASP A 245 -2.47 14.55 -6.43
C ASP A 245 -2.18 13.58 -7.57
N LEU A 246 -1.82 12.36 -7.21
CA LEU A 246 -1.55 11.26 -8.13
C LEU A 246 -2.83 10.44 -8.31
N HIS A 247 -3.33 10.43 -9.53
CA HIS A 247 -4.42 9.56 -9.94
C HIS A 247 -3.86 8.31 -10.60
N ILE A 248 -4.39 7.14 -10.25
CA ILE A 248 -4.02 5.84 -10.78
C ILE A 248 -5.28 5.07 -11.12
N LYS A 249 -5.29 4.50 -12.31
CA LYS A 249 -6.27 3.52 -12.77
C LYS A 249 -5.54 2.25 -13.19
N ILE A 250 -6.02 1.10 -12.72
CA ILE A 250 -5.54 -0.24 -13.05
C ILE A 250 -6.69 -0.96 -13.73
N GLU A 251 -6.49 -1.51 -14.92
CA GLU A 251 -7.49 -2.24 -15.70
C GLU A 251 -6.86 -3.45 -16.39
N ALA A 252 -7.62 -4.51 -16.62
CA ALA A 252 -7.12 -5.65 -17.41
C ALA A 252 -6.77 -5.21 -18.84
N ALA A 253 -5.70 -5.78 -19.42
CA ALA A 253 -5.37 -5.55 -20.82
C ALA A 253 -6.35 -6.33 -21.70
N HIS A 254 -7.03 -5.63 -22.62
CA HIS A 254 -7.97 -6.21 -23.58
C HIS A 254 -7.27 -6.71 -24.85
#